data_AF-A0A388Q7X1-F1
#
_entry.id   AF-A0A388Q7X1-F1
#
_cell.length_a   1.000
_cell.length_b   1.000
_cell.length_c   1.000
_cell.angle_alpha   90.00
_cell.angle_beta   90.00
_cell.angle_gamma   90.00
#
_symmetry.space_group_name_H-M   'P 1'
#
loop_
_entity.id
_entity.type
_entity.pdbx_description
1 polymer ?
#
loop_
_entity_poly.entity_id
_entity_poly.type
_entity_poly.pdbx_seq_one_letter_code
_entity_poly.pdbx_strand_id
1 'polypeptide(L)'
;MQTPCMWLQRTWWRWVNFGCWGLVGGAKVPRDRQAEFRAAGAGADVIVRLQEWARASAVLCASLDGLVLADEAIVPQEYLQSGGFAAGRFSKRECLLHVLEHSALHLGHLEIMRLSVVR
;
A
#
# COMPACT_ATOMS: atom_id res chain seq x y z
N MET A 1 26.25 6.18 9.43
CA MET A 1 25.58 4.93 9.85
C MET A 1 24.08 5.19 9.79
N GLN A 2 23.47 4.97 8.62
CA GLN A 2 22.06 5.31 8.35
C GLN A 2 21.18 4.13 8.77
N THR A 3 20.18 4.42 9.58
CA THR A 3 19.22 3.46 10.14
C THR A 3 18.36 2.83 9.03
N PRO A 4 18.33 1.49 8.89
CA PRO A 4 17.52 0.80 7.86
C PRO A 4 16.00 0.98 8.05
N CYS A 5 15.56 1.36 9.25
CA CYS A 5 14.14 1.40 9.64
C CYS A 5 13.33 2.53 8.98
N MET A 6 13.99 3.56 8.45
CA MET A 6 13.30 4.71 7.87
C MET A 6 12.76 4.42 6.44
N TRP A 7 13.37 3.47 5.72
CA TRP A 7 13.00 3.09 4.35
C TRP A 7 11.58 2.54 4.22
N LEU A 8 10.98 2.00 5.28
CA LEU A 8 9.63 1.41 5.26
C LEU A 8 8.49 2.45 5.33
N GLN A 9 8.73 3.69 5.74
CA GLN A 9 7.65 4.56 6.22
C GLN A 9 6.93 5.38 5.12
N ARG A 10 7.50 5.50 3.91
CA ARG A 10 6.89 6.20 2.75
C ARG A 10 6.71 5.32 1.50
N THR A 11 7.59 4.34 1.28
CA THR A 11 7.55 3.36 0.18
C THR A 11 6.32 2.46 0.24
N TRP A 12 6.11 1.83 1.39
CA TRP A 12 5.02 0.90 1.67
C TRP A 12 3.66 1.59 1.56
N TRP A 13 3.59 2.84 2.06
CA TRP A 13 2.33 3.53 2.17
C TRP A 13 1.72 3.90 0.83
N ARG A 14 2.56 4.18 -0.17
CA ARG A 14 2.09 4.58 -1.50
C ARG A 14 1.71 3.38 -2.36
N TRP A 15 2.35 2.24 -2.17
CA TRP A 15 2.00 0.97 -2.82
C TRP A 15 0.68 0.40 -2.29
N VAL A 16 0.50 0.37 -0.97
CA VAL A 16 -0.75 -0.08 -0.34
C VAL A 16 -1.90 0.90 -0.63
N ASN A 17 -1.64 2.22 -0.60
CA ASN A 17 -2.62 3.20 -1.09
C ASN A 17 -3.00 2.94 -2.53
N PHE A 18 -2.03 2.72 -3.42
CA PHE A 18 -2.32 2.47 -4.81
C PHE A 18 -3.15 1.19 -5.03
N GLY A 19 -2.85 0.11 -4.32
CA GLY A 19 -3.65 -1.13 -4.38
C GLY A 19 -5.08 -0.95 -3.89
N CYS A 20 -5.28 -0.38 -2.69
CA CYS A 20 -6.61 -0.13 -2.16
C CYS A 20 -7.36 0.95 -2.97
N TRP A 21 -6.75 2.09 -3.23
CA TRP A 21 -7.45 3.26 -3.77
C TRP A 21 -7.46 3.28 -5.28
N GLY A 22 -6.32 2.96 -5.90
CA GLY A 22 -6.18 2.94 -7.36
C GLY A 22 -6.88 1.75 -8.00
N LEU A 23 -6.53 0.54 -7.58
CA LEU A 23 -7.01 -0.68 -8.22
C LEU A 23 -8.41 -1.10 -7.73
N VAL A 24 -8.66 -1.02 -6.41
CA VAL A 24 -9.94 -1.45 -5.83
C VAL A 24 -10.96 -0.30 -5.81
N GLY A 25 -10.55 0.90 -5.40
CA GLY A 25 -11.42 2.09 -5.33
C GLY A 25 -11.55 2.91 -6.61
N GLY A 26 -10.75 2.63 -7.65
CA GLY A 26 -10.77 3.37 -8.92
C GLY A 26 -10.31 4.84 -8.83
N ALA A 27 -9.71 5.25 -7.71
CA ALA A 27 -9.23 6.61 -7.49
C ALA A 27 -7.91 6.88 -8.23
N LYS A 28 -7.74 8.08 -8.78
CA LYS A 28 -6.44 8.51 -9.30
C LYS A 28 -5.50 8.85 -8.15
N VAL A 29 -4.58 7.94 -7.84
CA VAL A 29 -3.52 8.16 -6.84
C VAL A 29 -2.25 8.61 -7.54
N PRO A 30 -1.81 9.88 -7.39
CA PRO A 30 -0.58 10.35 -8.01
C PRO A 30 0.65 9.66 -7.39
N ARG A 31 1.37 8.91 -8.22
CA ARG A 31 2.54 8.13 -7.82
C ARG A 31 3.83 8.84 -8.21
N ASP A 32 4.76 8.94 -7.25
CA ASP A 32 6.12 9.41 -7.48
C ASP A 32 7.09 8.36 -6.96
N ARG A 33 7.68 7.63 -7.90
CA ARG A 33 8.57 6.49 -7.64
C ARG A 33 9.88 6.91 -6.98
N GLN A 34 10.41 8.11 -7.28
CA GLN A 34 11.65 8.57 -6.65
C GLN A 34 11.41 8.97 -5.19
N ALA A 35 10.25 9.57 -4.89
CA ALA A 35 9.88 9.93 -3.53
C ALA A 35 9.45 8.72 -2.68
N GLU A 36 9.01 7.62 -3.28
CA GLU A 36 8.67 6.38 -2.56
C GLU A 36 9.85 5.88 -1.74
N PHE A 37 11.03 5.79 -2.35
CA PHE A 37 12.23 5.23 -1.74
C PHE A 37 13.02 6.20 -0.86
N ARG A 38 12.44 7.34 -0.48
CA ARG A 38 13.08 8.28 0.45
C ARG A 38 12.31 8.40 1.75
N ALA A 39 13.01 8.11 2.83
CA ALA A 39 12.53 8.33 4.17
C ALA A 39 12.83 9.77 4.61
N ALA A 40 11.80 10.55 4.92
CA ALA A 40 11.94 11.92 5.40
C ALA A 40 10.74 12.28 6.28
N GLY A 41 10.97 13.10 7.30
CA GLY A 41 9.95 13.54 8.28
C GLY A 41 10.18 12.97 9.68
N ALA A 42 9.29 13.32 10.61
CA ALA A 42 9.30 12.81 11.98
C ALA A 42 8.40 11.57 12.10
N GLY A 43 8.68 10.71 13.08
CA GLY A 43 7.83 9.53 13.35
C GLY A 43 6.37 9.88 13.64
N ALA A 44 6.11 11.04 14.26
CA ALA A 44 4.76 11.54 14.49
C ALA A 44 3.97 11.76 13.19
N ASP A 45 4.62 12.23 12.13
CA ASP A 45 3.99 12.44 10.81
C ASP A 45 3.52 11.12 10.20
N VAL A 46 4.22 10.02 10.50
CA VAL A 46 3.85 8.68 10.03
C VAL A 46 2.59 8.20 10.71
N ILE A 47 2.44 8.46 12.02
CA ILE A 47 1.25 8.06 12.79
C ILE A 47 0.01 8.78 12.26
N VAL A 48 0.10 10.09 12.04
CA VAL A 48 -1.02 10.89 11.49
C VAL A 48 -1.44 10.35 10.13
N ARG A 49 -0.49 10.13 9.23
CA ARG A 49 -0.75 9.57 7.89
C ARG A 49 -1.34 8.16 7.96
N LEU A 50 -0.92 7.36 8.96
CA LEU A 50 -1.47 6.03 9.17
C LEU A 50 -2.94 6.08 9.58
N GLN A 51 -3.29 7.00 10.49
CA GLN A 51 -4.67 7.20 10.94
C GLN A 51 -5.58 7.71 9.82
N GLU A 52 -5.09 8.67 9.03
CA GLU A 52 -5.82 9.19 7.86
C GLU A 52 -6.12 8.08 6.87
N TRP A 53 -5.11 7.28 6.52
CA TRP A 53 -5.30 6.14 5.64
C TRP A 53 -6.25 5.11 6.23
N ALA A 54 -6.14 4.78 7.53
CA ALA A 54 -7.00 3.77 8.15
C ALA A 54 -8.47 4.17 8.08
N ARG A 55 -8.78 5.45 8.38
CA ARG A 55 -10.13 6.00 8.25
C ARG A 55 -10.62 5.91 6.82
N ALA A 56 -9.77 6.29 5.89
CA ALA A 56 -10.11 6.40 4.49
C ALA A 56 -10.31 4.98 3.87
N SER A 57 -9.50 4.00 4.25
CA SER A 57 -9.66 2.59 3.89
C SER A 57 -10.92 1.97 4.48
N ALA A 58 -11.31 2.35 5.71
CA ALA A 58 -12.57 1.91 6.29
C ALA A 58 -13.78 2.38 5.48
N VAL A 59 -13.76 3.64 5.00
CA VAL A 59 -14.80 4.18 4.10
C VAL A 59 -14.85 3.40 2.79
N LEU A 60 -13.69 3.16 2.16
CA LEU A 60 -13.62 2.36 0.94
C LEU A 60 -14.19 0.96 1.16
N CYS A 61 -13.71 0.24 2.18
CA CYS A 61 -14.17 -1.12 2.47
C CYS A 61 -15.68 -1.19 2.73
N ALA A 62 -16.27 -0.17 3.35
CA ALA A 62 -17.71 -0.10 3.58
C ALA A 62 -18.53 0.02 2.27
N SER A 63 -17.92 0.51 1.20
CA SER A 63 -18.54 0.61 -0.14
C SER A 63 -18.35 -0.62 -1.03
N LEU A 64 -17.56 -1.61 -0.60
CA LEU A 64 -17.27 -2.80 -1.39
C LEU A 64 -18.27 -3.92 -1.07
N ASP A 65 -19.11 -4.26 -2.04
CA ASP A 65 -19.96 -5.44 -1.99
C ASP A 65 -19.36 -6.62 -2.79
N GLY A 66 -20.04 -7.77 -2.76
CA GLY A 66 -19.57 -8.98 -3.44
C GLY A 66 -19.50 -8.86 -4.97
N LEU A 67 -20.36 -8.03 -5.58
CA LEU A 67 -20.38 -7.79 -7.02
C LEU A 67 -19.22 -6.89 -7.42
N VAL A 68 -19.03 -5.78 -6.71
CA VAL A 68 -17.90 -4.87 -6.89
C VAL A 68 -16.59 -5.61 -6.74
N LEU A 69 -16.46 -6.50 -5.76
CA LEU A 69 -15.23 -7.28 -5.56
C LEU A 69 -14.95 -8.30 -6.69
N ALA A 70 -15.98 -8.76 -7.40
CA ALA A 70 -15.83 -9.67 -8.53
C ALA A 70 -15.42 -8.95 -9.83
N ASP A 71 -15.62 -7.64 -9.91
CA ASP A 71 -15.21 -6.84 -11.07
C ASP A 71 -13.70 -6.89 -11.31
N GLU A 72 -13.33 -6.73 -12.58
CA GLU A 72 -11.95 -6.55 -12.99
C GLU A 72 -11.39 -5.22 -12.44
N ALA A 73 -10.19 -5.29 -11.87
CA ALA A 73 -9.42 -4.15 -11.43
C ALA A 73 -8.82 -3.43 -12.63
N ILE A 74 -8.99 -2.11 -12.69
CA ILE A 74 -8.44 -1.31 -13.78
C ILE A 74 -7.01 -0.90 -13.40
N VAL A 75 -6.03 -1.52 -14.04
CA VAL A 75 -4.62 -1.17 -13.87
C VAL A 75 -4.30 0.07 -14.72
N PRO A 76 -3.88 1.20 -14.13
CA PRO A 76 -3.47 2.36 -14.91
C PRO A 76 -2.27 2.05 -15.80
N GLN A 77 -2.26 2.64 -16.99
CA GLN A 77 -1.31 2.33 -18.06
C GLN A 77 0.16 2.46 -17.66
N GLU A 78 0.48 3.41 -16.77
CA GLU A 78 1.82 3.65 -16.24
C GLU A 78 2.40 2.45 -15.46
N TYR A 79 1.56 1.53 -14.96
CA TYR A 79 2.00 0.33 -14.23
C TYR A 79 2.18 -0.90 -15.12
N LEU A 80 1.50 -0.95 -16.27
CA LEU A 80 1.69 -2.03 -17.24
C LEU A 80 3.14 -2.07 -17.75
N GLN A 81 3.79 -0.90 -17.83
CA GLN A 81 5.19 -0.76 -18.25
C GLN A 81 6.19 -1.15 -17.15
N SER A 82 5.74 -1.30 -15.90
CA SER A 82 6.62 -1.59 -14.75
C SER A 82 6.90 -3.08 -14.53
N GLY A 83 6.29 -3.96 -15.34
CA GLY A 83 6.56 -5.41 -15.35
C GLY A 83 5.93 -6.21 -14.22
N GLY A 84 5.36 -5.56 -13.19
CA GLY A 84 4.73 -6.25 -12.05
C GLY A 84 3.33 -6.81 -12.31
N PHE A 85 2.63 -6.29 -13.33
CA PHE A 85 1.31 -6.73 -13.75
C PHE A 85 1.41 -7.42 -15.11
N ALA A 86 2.12 -8.55 -15.17
CA ALA A 86 2.36 -9.28 -16.41
C ALA A 86 1.03 -9.76 -17.02
N ALA A 87 0.47 -9.01 -17.97
CA ALA A 87 -0.69 -9.31 -18.84
C ALA A 87 -1.98 -9.84 -18.18
N GLY A 88 -2.02 -10.00 -16.86
CA GLY A 88 -3.10 -10.61 -16.11
C GLY A 88 -4.24 -9.62 -15.86
N ARG A 89 -5.46 -10.07 -16.13
CA ARG A 89 -6.67 -9.46 -15.61
C ARG A 89 -6.83 -9.92 -14.16
N PHE A 90 -6.90 -8.99 -13.23
CA PHE A 90 -7.09 -9.28 -11.81
C PHE A 90 -8.47 -8.78 -11.39
N SER A 91 -9.15 -9.52 -10.53
CA SER A 91 -10.33 -9.03 -9.84
C SER A 91 -9.94 -8.04 -8.73
N LYS A 92 -10.84 -7.12 -8.40
CA LYS A 92 -10.66 -6.22 -7.24
C LYS A 92 -10.47 -7.01 -5.94
N ARG A 93 -11.09 -8.20 -5.82
CA ARG A 93 -10.85 -9.14 -4.72
C ARG A 93 -9.40 -9.58 -4.62
N GLU A 94 -8.80 -10.03 -5.73
CA GLU A 94 -7.40 -10.47 -5.75
C GLU A 94 -6.46 -9.31 -5.41
N CYS A 95 -6.73 -8.11 -5.93
CA CYS A 95 -5.97 -6.92 -5.57
C CYS A 95 -6.08 -6.59 -4.06
N LEU A 96 -7.27 -6.67 -3.49
CA LEU A 96 -7.49 -6.41 -2.06
C LEU A 96 -6.78 -7.46 -1.20
N LEU A 97 -6.86 -8.74 -1.57
CA LEU A 97 -6.16 -9.81 -0.87
C LEU A 97 -4.65 -9.61 -0.90
N HIS A 98 -4.10 -9.28 -2.07
CA HIS A 98 -2.67 -8.99 -2.20
C HIS A 98 -2.22 -7.83 -1.30
N VAL A 99 -3.04 -6.77 -1.20
CA VAL A 99 -2.76 -5.65 -0.28
C VAL A 99 -2.72 -6.11 1.17
N LEU A 100 -3.64 -6.97 1.59
CA LEU A 100 -3.67 -7.52 2.95
C LEU A 100 -2.45 -8.40 3.24
N GLU A 101 -2.13 -9.33 2.34
CA GLU A 101 -0.96 -10.21 2.46
C GLU A 101 0.34 -9.43 2.55
N HIS A 102 0.53 -8.46 1.65
CA HIS A 102 1.69 -7.60 1.64
C HIS A 102 1.76 -6.75 2.91
N SER A 103 0.63 -6.26 3.41
CA SER A 103 0.59 -5.50 4.66
C SER A 103 0.99 -6.33 5.86
N ALA A 104 0.50 -7.56 5.96
CA ALA A 104 0.85 -8.49 7.03
C ALA A 104 2.35 -8.85 7.01
N LEU A 105 2.92 -9.06 5.82
CA LEU A 105 4.35 -9.35 5.65
C LEU A 105 5.21 -8.23 6.24
N HIS A 106 4.93 -6.97 5.89
CA HIS A 106 5.71 -5.82 6.37
C HIS A 106 5.48 -5.54 7.85
N LEU A 107 4.29 -5.79 8.38
CA LEU A 107 4.06 -5.74 9.82
C LEU A 107 4.96 -6.76 10.56
N GLY A 108 5.10 -7.97 10.01
CA GLY A 108 6.03 -8.97 10.53
C GLY A 108 7.47 -8.46 10.57
N HIS A 109 7.94 -7.80 9.50
CA HIS A 109 9.27 -7.19 9.48
C HIS A 109 9.43 -6.08 10.53
N LEU A 110 8.41 -5.23 10.72
CA LEU A 110 8.41 -4.19 11.75
C LEU A 110 8.51 -4.76 13.16
N GLU A 111 7.78 -5.82 13.46
CA GLU A 111 7.86 -6.48 14.77
C GLU A 111 9.23 -7.11 15.02
N ILE A 112 9.81 -7.79 14.03
CA ILE A 112 11.16 -8.35 14.15
C ILE A 112 12.19 -7.24 14.40
N MET A 113 12.11 -6.13 13.67
CA MET A 113 13.00 -4.99 13.89
C MET A 113 12.83 -4.37 15.27
N ARG A 114 11.58 -4.23 15.75
CA ARG A 114 11.28 -3.74 17.10
C ARG A 114 11.94 -4.61 18.17
N LEU A 115 11.86 -5.93 18.03
CA LEU A 115 12.52 -6.87 18.95
C LEU A 115 14.05 -6.83 18.86
N SER A 116 14.61 -6.52 17.68
CA SER A 116 16.06 -6.51 17.45
C SER A 116 16.77 -5.27 18.01
N VAL A 117 16.04 -4.16 18.19
CA VAL A 117 16.59 -2.90 18.74
C VAL A 117 16.65 -2.89 20.27
N VAL A 118 15.93 -3.81 20.94
CA VAL A 118 15.84 -3.89 22.41
C VAL A 118 16.92 -4.81 23.01
N ARG A 119 18.05 -5.01 22.31
CA ARG A 119 19.21 -5.77 22.83
C ARG A 119 20.34 -4.85 23.25
#